data_AF-A0A3C0RBK7-F1
#
_entry.id   AF-A0A3C0RBK7-F1
#
_cell.length_a   1.000
_cell.length_b   1.000
_cell.length_c   1.000
_cell.angle_alpha   90.00
_cell.angle_beta   90.00
_cell.angle_gamma   90.00
#
_symmetry.space_group_name_H-M   'P 1'
#
loop_
_entity.id
_entity.type
_entity.pdbx_description
1 polymer ?
#
loop_
_entity_poly.entity_id
_entity_poly.type
_entity_poly.pdbx_seq_one_letter_code
_entity_poly.pdbx_strand_id
1 'polypeptide(L)'
;SIFMQLMTILVPQLQKIQKEGESGRKKINQWTRYLTVIVTAFQAGAYVAYLNSPGYAEAIIPAFKPYFMFTTIIILTAGTLFVM
;
A
#
# COMPACT_ATOMS: atom_id res chain seq x y z
N SER A 1 2.45 12.99 -4.49
CA SER A 1 3.08 11.68 -4.29
C SER A 1 4.36 11.60 -5.11
N ILE A 2 5.52 11.49 -4.46
CA ILE A 2 6.85 11.42 -5.12
C ILE A 2 6.88 10.25 -6.12
N PHE A 3 6.26 9.11 -5.76
CA PHE A 3 6.15 7.97 -6.66
C PHE A 3 5.42 8.31 -7.96
N MET A 4 4.27 9.01 -7.89
CA MET A 4 3.59 9.44 -9.12
C MET A 4 4.32 10.54 -9.87
N GLN A 5 5.06 11.42 -9.19
CA GLN A 5 5.92 12.41 -9.84
C GLN A 5 7.02 11.71 -10.65
N LEU A 6 7.64 10.67 -10.09
CA LEU A 6 8.63 9.83 -10.78
C LEU A 6 8.00 9.01 -11.92
N MET A 7 6.84 8.39 -11.69
CA MET A 7 6.10 7.65 -12.73
C MET A 7 5.65 8.54 -13.89
N THR A 8 5.27 9.79 -13.63
CA THR A 8 4.96 10.72 -14.72
C THR A 8 6.19 11.04 -15.58
N ILE A 9 7.41 11.00 -15.01
CA ILE A 9 8.65 11.18 -15.78
C ILE A 9 8.98 9.92 -16.59
N LEU A 10 8.82 8.74 -15.98
CA LEU A 10 9.13 7.44 -16.58
C LEU A 10 8.12 6.99 -17.64
N VAL A 11 6.83 7.34 -17.48
CA VAL A 11 5.74 6.87 -18.34
C VAL A 11 5.16 8.04 -19.14
N PRO A 12 5.45 8.15 -20.45
CA PRO A 12 5.01 9.27 -21.28
C PRO A 12 3.49 9.38 -21.43
N GLN A 13 2.74 8.28 -21.23
CA GLN A 13 1.28 8.31 -21.22
C GLN A 13 0.71 9.07 -20.01
N LEU A 14 1.33 8.95 -18.83
CA LEU A 14 0.92 9.67 -17.63
C LEU A 14 1.22 11.17 -17.74
N GLN A 15 2.29 11.54 -18.44
CA GLN A 15 2.58 12.92 -18.84
C GLN A 15 1.47 13.52 -19.73
N LYS A 16 0.96 12.76 -20.70
CA LYS A 16 -0.15 13.21 -21.57
C LYS A 16 -1.42 13.45 -20.76
N ILE A 17 -1.76 12.53 -19.85
CA ILE A 17 -2.91 12.68 -18.95
C ILE A 17 -2.71 13.89 -18.03
N GLN A 18 -1.50 14.13 -17.52
CA GLN A 18 -1.23 15.29 -16.68
C GLN A 18 -1.40 16.62 -17.44
N LYS A 19 -1.21 16.64 -18.76
CA LYS A 19 -1.46 17.81 -19.63
C LYS A 19 -2.94 18.12 -19.86
N GLU A 20 -3.86 17.22 -19.48
CA GLU A 20 -5.32 17.44 -19.54
C GLU A 20 -5.85 18.32 -18.39
N GLY A 21 -4.97 18.92 -17.59
CA GLY A 21 -5.34 19.88 -16.54
C GLY A 21 -6.01 19.22 -15.33
N GLU A 22 -7.15 19.74 -14.90
CA GLU A 22 -7.84 19.26 -13.68
C GLU A 22 -8.40 17.85 -13.80
N SER A 23 -8.91 17.48 -14.98
CA SER A 23 -9.44 16.12 -15.25
C SER A 23 -8.34 15.07 -15.12
N GLY A 24 -7.19 15.35 -15.73
CA GLY A 24 -6.01 14.48 -15.67
C GLY A 24 -5.43 14.33 -14.27
N ARG A 25 -5.36 15.42 -13.50
CA ARG A 25 -4.93 15.39 -12.10
C ARG A 25 -5.83 14.53 -11.22
N LYS A 26 -7.16 14.60 -11.40
CA LYS A 26 -8.10 13.72 -10.68
C LYS A 26 -7.86 12.25 -11.01
N LYS A 27 -7.64 11.93 -12.29
CA LYS A 27 -7.37 10.55 -12.74
C LYS A 27 -6.06 10.01 -12.16
N ILE A 28 -5.00 10.80 -12.18
CA ILE A 28 -3.70 10.44 -11.56
C ILE A 28 -3.85 10.22 -10.05
N ASN A 29 -4.61 11.05 -9.33
CA ASN A 29 -4.84 10.86 -7.91
C ASN A 29 -5.59 9.56 -7.60
N GLN A 30 -6.62 9.21 -8.38
CA GLN A 30 -7.33 7.94 -8.22
C GLN A 30 -6.39 6.75 -8.45
N TRP A 31 -5.59 6.79 -9.52
CA TRP A 31 -4.59 5.76 -9.81
C TRP A 31 -3.53 5.64 -8.71
N THR A 32 -3.08 6.79 -8.17
CA THR A 32 -2.18 6.83 -7.02
C THR A 32 -2.79 6.07 -5.85
N ARG A 33 -4.06 6.32 -5.55
CA ARG A 33 -4.74 5.69 -4.42
C ARG A 33 -4.79 4.17 -4.57
N TYR A 34 -5.16 3.67 -5.76
CA TYR A 34 -5.18 2.23 -6.03
C TYR A 34 -3.80 1.59 -5.97
N LEU A 35 -2.78 2.25 -6.53
CA LEU A 35 -1.39 1.78 -6.45
C LEU A 35 -0.91 1.68 -5.01
N THR A 36 -1.18 2.71 -4.20
CA THR A 36 -0.80 2.70 -2.79
C THR A 36 -1.45 1.56 -2.04
N VAL A 37 -2.74 1.24 -2.28
CA VAL A 37 -3.43 0.10 -1.64
C VAL A 37 -2.68 -1.21 -1.89
N ILE A 38 -2.28 -1.46 -3.14
CA ILE A 38 -1.59 -2.70 -3.51
C ILE A 38 -0.21 -2.77 -2.86
N VAL A 39 0.53 -1.66 -2.89
CA VAL A 39 1.87 -1.58 -2.30
C VAL A 39 1.82 -1.77 -0.79
N THR A 40 0.86 -1.13 -0.10
CA THR A 40 0.74 -1.25 1.36
C THR A 40 0.23 -2.61 1.78
N ALA A 41 -0.65 -3.25 1.01
CA ALA A 41 -1.06 -4.64 1.26
C ALA A 41 0.13 -5.61 1.16
N PHE A 42 0.97 -5.46 0.14
CA PHE A 42 2.17 -6.26 -0.03
C PHE A 42 3.19 -6.00 1.11
N GLN A 43 3.41 -4.73 1.46
CA GLN A 43 4.29 -4.37 2.57
C GLN A 43 3.77 -4.88 3.92
N ALA A 44 2.47 -4.81 4.18
CA ALA A 44 1.86 -5.35 5.39
C ALA A 44 2.08 -6.87 5.49
N GLY A 45 1.98 -7.60 4.37
CA GLY A 45 2.30 -9.02 4.32
C GLY A 45 3.77 -9.32 4.66
N ALA A 46 4.70 -8.56 4.09
CA ALA A 46 6.13 -8.67 4.42
C ALA A 46 6.41 -8.36 5.90
N TYR A 47 5.72 -7.35 6.46
CA TYR A 47 5.85 -6.97 7.86
C TYR A 47 5.35 -8.08 8.81
N VAL A 48 4.24 -8.73 8.46
CA VAL A 48 3.73 -9.87 9.21
C VAL A 48 4.68 -11.07 9.13
N ALA A 49 5.28 -11.33 7.97
CA ALA A 49 6.29 -12.38 7.83
C ALA A 49 7.52 -12.10 8.71
N TYR A 50 7.95 -10.84 8.78
CA TYR A 50 9.01 -10.40 9.69
C TYR A 50 8.65 -10.63 11.16
N LEU A 51 7.42 -10.29 11.57
CA LEU A 51 6.91 -10.52 12.94
C LEU A 51 6.79 -12.01 13.32
N ASN A 52 6.63 -12.91 12.35
CA ASN A 52 6.65 -14.35 12.60
C ASN A 52 8.06 -14.93 12.76
N SER A 53 9.10 -14.11 12.62
CA SER A 53 10.50 -14.54 12.81
C SER A 53 10.75 -14.95 14.28
N PRO A 54 11.71 -15.85 14.54
CA PRO A 54 11.94 -16.43 15.87
C PRO A 54 12.15 -15.40 16.99
N GLY A 55 12.70 -14.22 16.68
CA GLY A 55 12.93 -13.15 17.65
C GLY A 55 11.67 -12.40 18.13
N TYR A 56 10.54 -12.56 17.45
CA TYR A 56 9.26 -11.90 17.78
C TYR A 56 8.11 -12.91 17.95
N ALA A 57 8.38 -14.20 17.73
CA ALA A 57 7.37 -15.25 17.73
C ALA A 57 6.69 -15.46 19.09
N GLU A 58 7.35 -15.11 20.20
CA GLU A 58 6.76 -15.19 21.55
C GLU A 58 5.72 -14.08 21.82
N ALA A 59 5.72 -13.00 21.05
CA ALA A 59 4.72 -11.93 21.17
C ALA A 59 3.39 -12.29 20.48
N ILE A 60 3.34 -13.41 19.73
CA ILE A 60 2.15 -13.85 18.99
C ILE A 60 1.50 -15.01 19.73
N ILE A 61 0.24 -14.83 20.12
CA ILE A 61 -0.55 -15.88 20.78
C ILE A 61 -0.65 -17.10 19.83
N PRO A 62 -0.20 -18.31 20.23
CA PRO A 62 -0.16 -19.48 19.35
C PRO A 62 -1.50 -19.86 18.73
N ALA A 63 -2.60 -19.68 19.49
CA ALA A 63 -3.97 -19.94 19.01
C ALA A 63 -4.42 -18.93 17.93
N PHE A 64 -3.86 -17.72 17.92
CA PHE A 64 -4.23 -16.67 16.98
C PHE A 64 -3.32 -16.62 15.75
N LYS A 65 -2.20 -17.35 15.75
CA LYS A 65 -1.19 -17.38 14.68
C LYS A 65 -1.76 -17.52 13.25
N PRO A 66 -2.73 -18.42 12.95
CA PRO A 66 -3.28 -18.52 11.60
C PRO A 66 -4.19 -17.34 11.21
N TYR A 67 -4.86 -16.70 12.17
CA TYR A 67 -5.72 -15.53 11.94
C TYR A 67 -4.93 -14.21 11.94
N PHE A 68 -3.83 -14.16 12.70
CA PHE A 68 -2.98 -13.00 12.91
C PHE A 68 -2.47 -12.42 11.60
N MET A 69 -2.13 -13.28 10.63
CA MET A 69 -1.63 -12.81 9.35
C MET A 69 -2.69 -12.05 8.55
N PHE A 70 -3.87 -12.63 8.41
CA PHE A 70 -4.94 -12.04 7.62
C PHE A 70 -5.51 -10.78 8.28
N THR A 71 -5.75 -10.81 9.59
CA THR A 71 -6.31 -9.67 10.32
C THR A 71 -5.33 -8.49 10.40
N THR A 72 -4.04 -8.75 10.67
CA THR A 72 -3.03 -7.69 10.74
C THR A 72 -2.84 -7.00 9.41
N ILE A 73 -2.81 -7.75 8.30
CA ILE A 73 -2.75 -7.16 6.95
C ILE A 73 -3.94 -6.24 6.71
N ILE A 74 -5.16 -6.72 6.97
CA ILE A 74 -6.38 -5.92 6.77
C ILE A 74 -6.37 -4.66 7.64
N ILE A 75 -6.04 -4.78 8.92
CA ILE A 75 -6.05 -3.65 9.85
C ILE A 75 -5.00 -2.61 9.45
N LEU A 76 -3.77 -3.04 9.10
CA LEU A 76 -2.71 -2.12 8.66
C LEU A 76 -3.07 -1.44 7.34
N THR A 77 -3.57 -2.19 6.36
CA THR A 77 -4.00 -1.61 5.07
C THR A 77 -5.18 -0.66 5.27
N ALA A 78 -6.20 -1.05 6.04
CA ALA A 78 -7.36 -0.21 6.32
C ALA A 78 -7.00 1.06 7.11
N GLY A 79 -6.15 0.95 8.13
CA GLY A 79 -5.67 2.10 8.91
C GLY A 79 -4.87 3.08 8.04
N THR A 80 -4.02 2.58 7.16
CA THR A 80 -3.26 3.43 6.22
C THR A 80 -4.18 4.14 5.23
N LEU A 81 -5.24 3.46 4.77
CA LEU A 81 -6.23 4.05 3.87
C LEU A 81 -7.13 5.08 4.56
N PHE A 82 -7.38 4.93 5.87
CA PHE A 82 -8.15 5.90 6.64
C PHE A 82 -7.40 7.24 6.80
N VAL A 83 -6.07 7.19 6.88
CA VAL A 83 -5.21 8.39 6.97
C VAL A 83 -5.08 9.12 5.62
N MET A 84 -5.39 8.47 4.49
CA MET A 84 -5.32 9.03 3.13
C MET A 84 -6.66 9.54 2.58
#